data_AF-A0A1H3TN30-F1
#
_entry.id   AF-A0A1H3TN30-F1
#
_cell.length_a   1.000
_cell.length_b   1.000
_cell.length_c   1.000
_cell.angle_alpha   90.00
_cell.angle_beta   90.00
_cell.angle_gamma   90.00
#
_symmetry.space_group_name_H-M   'P 1'
#
loop_
_entity.id
_entity.type
_entity.pdbx_description
1 polymer ?
#
loop_
_entity_poly.entity_id
_entity_poly.type
_entity_poly.pdbx_seq_one_letter_code
_entity_poly.pdbx_strand_id
1 'polypeptide(L)'
;MDSQLVGFWSSDWGYDSAMEDEWLVLRADGTGWRAYLRPWYTSATLFRWALSGPGTLRVDTYREVVLDEWDGREDLAVTRVDQTLEVAYRTEQGTRPLLDSPVSLLTVDLPFLDLGGAYAFADPEEPRRDFLHSAGIQSAV
;
A
#
# COMPACT_ATOMS: atom_id res chain seq x y z
N MET A 1 -5.42 15.09 -11.31
CA MET A 1 -5.29 13.75 -10.75
C MET A 1 -4.45 12.94 -11.71
N ASP A 2 -3.35 12.36 -11.25
CA ASP A 2 -2.46 11.54 -12.08
C ASP A 2 -3.00 10.11 -12.08
N SER A 3 -3.71 9.74 -13.15
CA SER A 3 -4.34 8.43 -13.27
C SER A 3 -3.33 7.28 -13.31
N GLN A 4 -2.03 7.57 -13.51
CA GLN A 4 -0.98 6.56 -13.55
C GLN A 4 -0.66 5.98 -12.17
N LEU A 5 -1.02 6.69 -11.10
CA LEU A 5 -0.81 6.23 -9.73
C LEU A 5 -1.92 5.30 -9.23
N VAL A 6 -3.09 5.36 -9.86
CA VAL A 6 -4.26 4.60 -9.41
C VAL A 6 -4.03 3.12 -9.69
N GLY A 7 -4.20 2.30 -8.65
CA GLY A 7 -4.10 0.84 -8.73
C GLY A 7 -3.38 0.24 -7.55
N PHE A 8 -2.98 -1.02 -7.71
CA PHE A 8 -2.30 -1.84 -6.71
C PHE A 8 -0.80 -1.93 -6.98
N TRP A 9 -0.03 -1.58 -5.96
CA TRP A 9 1.43 -1.61 -5.97
C TRP A 9 1.92 -2.52 -4.85
N SER A 10 2.89 -3.38 -5.16
CA SER A 10 3.49 -4.30 -4.18
C SER A 10 5.01 -4.20 -4.24
N SER A 11 5.65 -4.22 -3.08
CA SER A 11 7.10 -4.24 -2.95
C SER A 11 7.69 -5.53 -3.53
N ASP A 12 6.93 -6.62 -3.44
CA ASP A 12 7.36 -7.98 -3.76
C ASP A 12 6.73 -8.57 -5.03
N TRP A 13 5.93 -7.80 -5.78
CA TRP A 13 5.41 -8.27 -7.05
C TRP A 13 6.55 -8.63 -8.02
N GLY A 14 6.60 -9.91 -8.41
CA GLY A 14 7.67 -10.47 -9.21
C GLY A 14 8.81 -11.13 -8.41
N TYR A 15 8.57 -11.51 -7.15
CA TYR A 15 9.43 -12.39 -6.35
C TYR A 15 8.60 -13.59 -5.82
N ASP A 16 9.20 -14.78 -5.76
CA ASP A 16 8.47 -16.05 -5.50
C ASP A 16 8.47 -16.47 -4.02
N SER A 17 9.15 -15.74 -3.13
CA SER A 17 9.45 -16.25 -1.79
C SER A 17 9.63 -15.21 -0.70
N ALA A 18 9.06 -14.01 -0.82
CA ALA A 18 9.18 -13.09 0.31
C ALA A 18 8.33 -13.53 1.48
N MET A 19 8.96 -13.44 2.65
CA MET A 19 8.27 -13.59 3.93
C MET A 19 7.57 -12.29 4.35
N GLU A 20 7.80 -11.20 3.63
CA GLU A 20 7.23 -9.89 3.94
C GLU A 20 6.87 -9.19 2.62
N ASP A 21 5.74 -8.50 2.58
CA ASP A 21 5.36 -7.63 1.46
C ASP A 21 4.73 -6.35 2.02
N GLU A 22 4.98 -5.23 1.35
CA GLU A 22 4.26 -3.99 1.56
C GLU A 22 3.43 -3.63 0.33
N TRP A 23 2.15 -3.47 0.58
CA TRP A 23 1.12 -3.12 -0.40
C TRP A 23 0.80 -1.64 -0.30
N LEU A 24 0.59 -1.00 -1.45
CA LEU A 24 0.07 0.35 -1.56
C LEU A 24 -1.04 0.38 -2.60
N VAL A 25 -2.19 0.91 -2.20
CA VAL A 25 -3.36 1.09 -3.05
C VAL A 25 -3.74 2.55 -3.09
N LEU A 26 -3.85 3.09 -4.30
CA LEU A 26 -4.33 4.43 -4.56
C LEU A 26 -5.59 4.33 -5.41
N ARG A 27 -6.73 4.81 -4.90
CA ARG A 27 -8.01 4.80 -5.62
C ARG A 27 -8.29 6.13 -6.28
N ALA A 28 -9.11 6.08 -7.32
CA ALA A 28 -9.48 7.23 -8.12
C ALA A 28 -10.28 8.31 -7.37
N ASP A 29 -10.95 7.93 -6.28
CA ASP A 29 -11.73 8.84 -5.43
C ASP A 29 -10.87 9.62 -4.42
N GLY A 30 -9.53 9.44 -4.46
CA GLY A 30 -8.61 10.06 -3.51
C GLY A 30 -8.53 9.32 -2.17
N THR A 31 -9.04 8.09 -2.07
CA THR A 31 -8.79 7.21 -0.93
C THR A 31 -7.70 6.20 -1.25
N GLY A 32 -7.12 5.60 -0.22
CA GLY A 32 -6.13 4.56 -0.38
C GLY A 32 -5.82 3.87 0.92
N TRP A 33 -5.00 2.85 0.83
CA TRP A 33 -4.43 2.18 1.98
C TRP A 33 -3.06 1.63 1.66
N ARG A 34 -2.24 1.49 2.69
CA ARG A 34 -1.02 0.70 2.64
C ARG A 34 -1.13 -0.43 3.64
N ALA A 35 -0.51 -1.57 3.37
CA ALA A 35 -0.45 -2.67 4.31
C ALA A 35 0.93 -3.27 4.32
N TYR A 36 1.45 -3.57 5.50
CA TYR A 36 2.62 -4.40 5.67
C TYR A 36 2.20 -5.77 6.15
N LEU A 37 2.69 -6.80 5.44
CA LEU A 37 2.27 -8.18 5.56
C LEU A 37 3.48 -9.03 5.88
N ARG A 38 3.35 -9.90 6.88
CA ARG A 38 4.28 -11.01 7.12
C ARG A 38 3.54 -12.16 7.78
N PRO A 39 4.11 -13.36 7.90
CA PRO A 39 3.53 -14.41 8.71
C PRO A 39 3.16 -13.90 10.09
N TRP A 40 1.93 -14.17 10.50
CA TRP A 40 1.43 -13.88 11.85
C TRP A 40 1.28 -12.40 12.22
N TYR A 41 1.52 -11.48 11.29
CA TYR A 41 1.39 -10.05 11.56
C TYR A 41 1.00 -9.29 10.31
N THR A 42 0.05 -8.41 10.47
CA THR A 42 -0.41 -7.51 9.44
C THR A 42 -0.66 -6.13 10.05
N SER A 43 -0.19 -5.08 9.39
CA SER A 43 -0.63 -3.72 9.67
C SER A 43 -1.20 -3.10 8.40
N ALA A 44 -2.21 -2.24 8.55
CA ALA A 44 -2.79 -1.49 7.45
C ALA A 44 -3.07 -0.05 7.89
N THR A 45 -2.75 0.91 7.04
CA THR A 45 -3.01 2.33 7.24
C THR A 45 -3.93 2.83 6.14
N LEU A 46 -5.08 3.40 6.53
CA LEU A 46 -6.03 4.00 5.60
C LEU A 46 -5.81 5.51 5.55
N PHE A 47 -5.86 6.06 4.35
CA PHE A 47 -5.56 7.46 4.11
C PHE A 47 -6.40 8.05 2.98
N ARG A 48 -6.46 9.38 2.95
CA ARG A 48 -6.84 10.14 1.75
C ARG A 48 -5.58 10.66 1.09
N TRP A 49 -5.62 10.84 -0.22
CA TRP A 49 -4.49 11.36 -0.96
C TRP A 49 -4.94 12.34 -2.05
N ALA A 50 -4.05 13.28 -2.34
CA ALA A 50 -4.18 14.19 -3.47
C ALA A 50 -2.78 14.60 -3.94
N LEU A 51 -2.66 15.03 -5.19
CA LEU A 51 -1.45 15.70 -5.66
C LEU A 51 -1.39 17.10 -5.05
N SER A 52 -0.31 17.42 -4.33
CA SER A 52 -0.03 18.79 -3.88
C SER A 52 0.94 19.53 -4.81
N GLY A 53 1.62 18.81 -5.70
CA GLY A 53 2.49 19.36 -6.74
C GLY A 53 3.01 18.28 -7.69
N PRO A 54 3.81 18.64 -8.71
CA PRO A 54 4.47 17.68 -9.58
C PRO A 54 5.38 16.75 -8.77
N GLY A 55 5.12 15.44 -8.79
CA GLY A 55 5.92 14.48 -8.02
C GLY A 55 5.72 14.55 -6.51
N THR A 56 4.64 15.20 -6.03
CA THR A 56 4.34 15.29 -4.58
C THR A 56 2.90 14.87 -4.30
N LEU A 57 2.75 13.95 -3.34
CA LEU A 57 1.48 13.53 -2.77
C LEU A 57 1.29 14.16 -1.40
N ARG A 58 0.12 14.76 -1.18
CA ARG A 58 -0.40 14.97 0.17
C ARG A 58 -1.15 13.72 0.58
N VAL A 59 -0.83 13.19 1.76
CA VAL A 59 -1.47 12.04 2.37
C VAL A 59 -2.05 12.46 3.71
N ASP A 60 -3.33 12.20 3.93
CA ASP A 60 -4.04 12.43 5.19
C ASP A 60 -4.48 11.06 5.75
N THR A 61 -3.68 10.50 6.65
CA THR A 61 -3.93 9.25 7.35
C THR A 61 -4.98 9.44 8.42
N TYR A 62 -5.97 8.54 8.46
CA TYR A 62 -7.10 8.65 9.40
C TYR A 62 -7.36 7.39 10.23
N ARG A 63 -6.75 6.25 9.88
CA ARG A 63 -6.94 4.99 10.61
C ARG A 63 -5.77 4.04 10.40
N GLU A 64 -5.41 3.34 11.46
CA GLU A 64 -4.50 2.20 11.44
C GLU A 64 -5.20 0.96 12.00
N VAL A 65 -4.89 -0.19 11.42
CA VAL A 65 -5.35 -1.50 11.83
C VAL A 65 -4.14 -2.39 11.97
N VAL A 66 -4.04 -3.13 13.06
CA VAL A 66 -2.99 -4.13 13.29
C VAL A 66 -3.68 -5.42 13.68
N LEU A 67 -3.31 -6.51 13.00
CA LEU A 67 -3.68 -7.87 13.32
C LEU A 67 -2.40 -8.63 13.65
N ASP A 68 -2.31 -9.11 14.88
CA ASP A 68 -1.21 -9.97 15.35
C ASP A 68 -1.78 -11.35 15.68
N GLU A 69 -1.18 -12.40 15.11
CA GLU A 69 -1.61 -13.78 15.29
C GLU A 69 -0.55 -14.59 16.03
N TRP A 70 -0.62 -14.63 17.36
CA TRP A 70 0.34 -15.37 18.16
C TRP A 70 -0.27 -16.61 18.81
N ASP A 71 0.32 -17.78 18.58
CA ASP A 71 -0.08 -19.04 19.21
C ASP A 71 -1.57 -19.40 19.00
N GLY A 72 -2.09 -19.13 17.80
CA GLY A 72 -3.48 -19.36 17.42
C GLY A 72 -4.49 -18.37 18.03
N ARG A 73 -4.02 -17.26 18.60
CA ARG A 73 -4.86 -16.14 19.05
C ARG A 73 -4.71 -14.97 18.09
N GLU A 74 -5.83 -14.34 17.76
CA GLU A 74 -5.89 -13.14 16.94
C GLU A 74 -6.12 -11.91 17.84
N ASP A 75 -5.18 -10.97 17.82
CA ASP A 75 -5.30 -9.68 18.49
C ASP A 75 -5.46 -8.58 17.42
N LEU A 76 -6.67 -8.01 17.35
CA LEU A 76 -7.01 -6.91 16.44
C LEU A 76 -6.98 -5.57 17.20
N ALA A 77 -6.09 -4.67 16.78
CA ALA A 77 -6.06 -3.29 17.24
C ALA A 77 -6.49 -2.35 16.11
N VAL A 78 -7.39 -1.41 16.43
CA VAL A 78 -7.80 -0.34 15.50
C VAL A 78 -7.59 1.00 16.17
N THR A 79 -6.77 1.83 15.55
CA THR A 79 -6.38 3.14 16.08
C THR A 79 -6.83 4.23 15.11
N ARG A 80 -7.46 5.27 15.66
CA ARG A 80 -7.66 6.51 14.91
C ARG A 80 -6.34 7.27 14.91
N VAL A 81 -5.91 7.68 13.74
CA VAL A 81 -4.74 8.53 13.53
C VAL A 81 -5.23 9.80 12.86
N ASP A 82 -4.58 10.92 13.08
CA ASP A 82 -4.85 12.16 12.35
C ASP A 82 -3.48 12.75 11.98
N GLN A 83 -2.88 12.22 10.90
CA GLN A 83 -1.55 12.60 10.42
C GLN A 83 -1.63 13.06 8.97
N THR A 84 -1.02 14.20 8.67
CA THR A 84 -0.83 14.70 7.31
C THR A 84 0.64 14.67 6.95
N LEU A 85 0.96 14.15 5.77
CA LEU A 85 2.31 14.11 5.19
C LEU A 85 2.28 14.67 3.78
N GLU A 86 3.37 15.36 3.39
CA GLU A 86 3.69 15.57 1.98
C GLU A 86 4.88 14.69 1.63
N VAL A 87 4.71 13.83 0.63
CA VAL A 87 5.73 12.86 0.22
C VAL A 87 6.03 12.99 -1.25
N ALA A 88 7.32 12.95 -1.58
CA ALA A 88 7.72 12.87 -2.96
C ALA A 88 7.43 11.47 -3.52
N TYR A 89 7.06 11.41 -4.79
CA TYR A 89 6.91 10.17 -5.52
C TYR A 89 7.56 10.27 -6.89
N ARG A 90 7.93 9.10 -7.43
CA ARG A 90 8.42 8.97 -8.80
C ARG A 90 7.89 7.68 -9.39
N THR A 91 7.47 7.76 -10.65
CA THR A 91 7.14 6.60 -11.47
C THR A 91 8.20 6.41 -12.56
N GLU A 92 8.58 5.17 -12.82
CA GLU A 92 9.49 4.82 -13.90
C GLU A 92 9.20 3.41 -14.44
N GLN A 93 9.82 3.06 -15.56
CA GLN A 93 9.84 1.67 -16.04
C GLN A 93 11.10 0.98 -15.51
N GLY A 94 10.94 -0.22 -14.99
CA GLY A 94 12.06 -1.01 -14.48
C GLY A 94 11.83 -2.51 -14.62
N THR A 95 12.78 -3.31 -14.15
CA THR A 95 12.74 -4.77 -14.24
C THR A 95 12.65 -5.40 -12.86
N ARG A 96 11.91 -6.51 -12.75
CA ARG A 96 11.91 -7.38 -11.55
C ARG A 96 12.53 -8.73 -11.89
N PRO A 97 13.22 -9.40 -10.95
CA PRO A 97 13.98 -10.62 -11.26
C PRO A 97 13.20 -11.75 -11.91
N LEU A 98 11.89 -11.88 -11.63
CA LEU A 98 11.04 -12.95 -12.18
C LEU A 98 10.04 -12.46 -13.23
N LEU A 99 10.12 -11.21 -13.67
CA LEU A 99 9.25 -10.68 -14.71
C LEU A 99 10.03 -10.52 -16.01
N ASP A 100 9.57 -11.18 -17.06
CA ASP A 100 10.20 -11.20 -18.39
C ASP A 100 10.06 -9.88 -19.17
N SER A 101 9.38 -8.88 -18.59
CA SER A 101 9.10 -7.60 -19.23
C SER A 101 9.22 -6.45 -18.24
N PRO A 102 9.57 -5.23 -18.71
CA PRO A 102 9.54 -4.05 -17.87
C PRO A 102 8.16 -3.83 -17.25
N VAL A 103 8.17 -3.39 -16.00
CA VAL A 103 6.97 -3.01 -15.24
C VAL A 103 7.06 -1.58 -14.78
N SER A 104 5.90 -0.97 -14.55
CA SER A 104 5.81 0.30 -13.87
C SER A 104 6.25 0.14 -12.42
N LEU A 105 7.19 0.97 -12.00
CA LEU A 105 7.67 1.07 -10.64
C LEU A 105 7.25 2.41 -10.05
N LEU A 106 6.80 2.39 -8.79
CA LEU A 106 6.51 3.58 -7.98
C LEU A 106 7.48 3.62 -6.81
N THR A 107 8.21 4.71 -6.65
CA THR A 107 8.94 5.01 -5.41
C THR A 107 8.20 6.11 -4.68
N VAL A 108 8.00 5.94 -3.38
CA VAL A 108 7.49 6.98 -2.48
C VAL A 108 8.47 7.15 -1.34
N ASP A 109 8.75 8.40 -0.97
CA ASP A 109 9.70 8.69 0.08
C ASP A 109 9.20 8.26 1.47
N LEU A 110 10.14 7.83 2.31
CA LEU A 110 9.92 7.61 3.73
C LEU A 110 9.49 8.94 4.41
N PRO A 111 8.69 8.90 5.49
CA PRO A 111 8.29 7.74 6.27
C PRO A 111 6.92 7.15 5.89
N PHE A 112 6.39 7.47 4.71
CA PHE A 112 5.03 7.04 4.35
C PHE A 112 4.92 5.55 4.02
N LEU A 113 6.03 4.91 3.64
CA LEU A 113 6.12 3.45 3.45
C LEU A 113 7.19 2.91 4.41
N ASP A 114 7.04 1.66 4.85
CA ASP A 114 7.87 1.08 5.91
C ASP A 114 9.14 0.43 5.37
N LEU A 115 9.06 -0.19 4.18
CA LEU A 115 10.20 -0.89 3.57
C LEU A 115 11.08 0.03 2.72
N GLY A 116 10.50 1.10 2.18
CA GLY A 116 11.16 1.97 1.21
C GLY A 116 11.45 1.26 -0.13
N GLY A 117 11.99 2.01 -1.08
CA GLY A 117 12.32 1.47 -2.41
C GLY A 117 11.18 1.55 -3.42
N ALA A 118 11.26 0.71 -4.46
CA ALA A 118 10.31 0.71 -5.56
C ALA A 118 9.23 -0.37 -5.35
N TYR A 119 7.99 -0.04 -5.68
CA TYR A 119 6.82 -0.91 -5.67
C TYR A 119 6.42 -1.17 -7.12
N ALA A 120 6.29 -2.43 -7.50
CA ALA A 120 5.86 -2.77 -8.84
C ALA A 120 4.34 -2.74 -8.94
N PHE A 121 3.86 -2.23 -10.06
CA PHE A 121 2.45 -2.25 -10.40
C PHE A 121 2.01 -3.69 -10.66
N ALA A 122 1.04 -4.17 -9.88
CA ALA A 122 0.61 -5.56 -9.90
C ALA A 122 -0.76 -5.73 -10.59
N ASP A 123 -1.70 -4.80 -10.42
CA ASP A 123 -3.02 -4.86 -11.06
C ASP A 123 -3.69 -3.47 -11.11
N PRO A 124 -4.35 -3.08 -12.23
CA PRO A 124 -5.27 -1.94 -12.27
C PRO A 124 -6.60 -2.18 -11.52
N GLU A 125 -7.03 -3.43 -11.35
CA GLU A 125 -8.23 -3.78 -10.58
C GLU A 125 -7.88 -3.97 -9.09
N GLU A 126 -8.79 -3.56 -8.21
CA GLU A 126 -8.57 -3.56 -6.76
C GLU A 126 -7.97 -4.89 -6.24
N PRO A 127 -7.06 -4.84 -5.25
CA PRO A 127 -6.57 -6.07 -4.63
C PRO A 127 -7.71 -6.88 -4.02
N ARG A 128 -7.51 -8.21 -4.00
CA ARG A 128 -8.47 -9.22 -3.53
C ARG A 128 -9.18 -8.76 -2.26
N ARG A 129 -10.50 -8.54 -2.38
CA ARG A 129 -11.43 -8.04 -1.35
C ARG A 129 -11.35 -8.77 0.00
N ASP A 130 -10.82 -9.98 0.00
CA ASP A 130 -10.78 -10.88 1.15
C ASP A 130 -9.91 -10.31 2.30
N PHE A 131 -8.82 -9.60 2.00
CA PHE A 131 -7.93 -9.04 3.03
C PHE A 131 -8.58 -7.91 3.82
N LEU A 132 -9.26 -6.98 3.13
CA LEU A 132 -9.96 -5.86 3.76
C LEU A 132 -11.14 -6.36 4.61
N HIS A 133 -11.80 -7.43 4.18
CA HIS A 133 -12.87 -8.08 4.93
C HIS A 133 -12.38 -8.70 6.24
N SER A 134 -11.23 -9.37 6.23
CA SER A 134 -10.60 -9.94 7.44
C SER A 134 -10.10 -8.85 8.39
N ALA A 135 -9.58 -7.74 7.86
CA ALA A 135 -9.12 -6.59 8.64
C ALA A 135 -10.25 -5.67 9.17
N GLY A 136 -11.53 -6.03 8.94
CA GLY A 136 -12.68 -5.19 9.32
C GLY A 136 -12.76 -3.85 8.57
N ILE A 137 -12.00 -3.70 7.47
CA ILE A 137 -12.03 -2.55 6.58
C ILE A 137 -13.14 -2.81 5.57
N GLN A 138 -14.37 -2.40 5.90
CA GLN A 138 -15.45 -2.43 4.91
C GLN A 138 -15.09 -1.50 3.75
N SER A 139 -15.07 -2.04 2.53
CA SER A 139 -15.14 -1.24 1.31
C SER A 139 -16.44 -0.42 1.39
N ALA A 140 -16.31 0.86 1.74
CA ALA A 140 -17.41 1.80 1.57
C ALA A 140 -17.67 1.89 0.05
N VAL A 141 -18.85 1.39 -0.34
CA VAL A 141 -19.43 1.50 -1.68
C VAL A 141 -19.83 2.94 -1.95
#